data_AF-A0AA41N6X3-F1
#
_entry.id   AF-A0AA41N6X3-F1
#
_cell.length_a   1.000
_cell.length_b   1.000
_cell.length_c   1.000
_cell.angle_alpha   90.00
_cell.angle_beta   90.00
_cell.angle_gamma   90.00
#
_symmetry.space_group_name_H-M   'P 1'
#
loop_
_entity.id
_entity.type
_entity.pdbx_description
1 polymer ?
#
loop_
_entity_poly.entity_id
_entity_poly.type
_entity_poly.pdbx_seq_one_letter_code
_entity_poly.pdbx_strand_id
1 'polypeptide(L)'
;MKFRLLQETTYMTVAIIDRFMQDNYVPKKMLQLVGVTAMFIASKYEEMYPPEIGDFAFIGDVGAAVLNNAALQFVRGARVASAGQAA
;
A
#
# COMPACT_ATOMS: atom_id res chain seq x y z
N MET A 1 -3.43 -2.60 -17.99
CA MET A 1 -3.11 -3.84 -17.27
C MET A 1 -4.13 -4.02 -16.15
N LYS A 2 -4.81 -5.16 -16.07
CA LYS A 2 -5.64 -5.53 -14.92
C LYS A 2 -4.90 -6.65 -14.20
N PHE A 3 -4.61 -6.48 -12.91
CA PHE A 3 -4.14 -7.60 -12.13
C PHE A 3 -5.25 -8.65 -12.03
N ARG A 4 -4.89 -9.91 -12.21
CA ARG A 4 -5.73 -11.04 -11.83
C ARG A 4 -5.18 -11.59 -10.52
N LEU A 5 -5.34 -10.80 -9.45
CA LEU A 5 -4.99 -11.25 -8.10
C LEU A 5 -6.03 -12.24 -7.62
N LEU A 6 -5.61 -13.11 -6.71
CA LEU A 6 -6.50 -13.96 -5.93
C LEU A 6 -7.50 -13.09 -5.14
N GLN A 7 -8.66 -13.69 -4.87
CA GLN A 7 -9.72 -13.01 -4.12
C GLN A 7 -9.27 -12.77 -2.67
N GLU A 8 -8.50 -13.72 -2.13
CA GLU A 8 -7.80 -13.71 -0.86
C GLU A 8 -6.85 -12.51 -0.75
N THR A 9 -6.05 -12.24 -1.79
CA THR A 9 -5.17 -11.07 -1.85
C THR A 9 -5.97 -9.77 -1.70
N THR A 10 -7.15 -9.69 -2.34
CA THR A 10 -8.01 -8.51 -2.27
C THR A 10 -8.62 -8.36 -0.88
N TYR A 11 -9.06 -9.45 -0.25
CA TYR A 11 -9.58 -9.41 1.13
C TYR A 11 -8.50 -9.02 2.15
N MET A 12 -7.29 -9.57 2.01
CA MET A 12 -6.17 -9.18 2.86
C MET A 12 -5.80 -7.71 2.67
N THR A 13 -5.84 -7.22 1.43
CA THR A 13 -5.63 -5.79 1.13
C THR A 13 -6.59 -4.90 1.91
N VAL A 14 -7.90 -5.21 1.87
CA VAL A 14 -8.92 -4.45 2.62
C VAL A 14 -8.69 -4.52 4.12
N ALA A 15 -8.38 -5.72 4.66
CA ALA A 15 -8.09 -5.89 6.08
C ALA A 15 -6.87 -5.07 6.55
N ILE A 16 -5.81 -4.99 5.73
CA ILE A 16 -4.63 -4.16 6.01
C ILE A 16 -5.00 -2.67 6.01
N ILE A 17 -5.78 -2.21 5.02
CA ILE A 17 -6.22 -0.81 4.93
C ILE A 17 -7.07 -0.42 6.14
N ASP A 18 -8.08 -1.23 6.48
CA ASP A 18 -8.98 -0.95 7.59
C ASP A 18 -8.22 -0.85 8.92
N ARG A 19 -7.33 -1.82 9.19
CA ARG A 19 -6.49 -1.79 10.40
C ARG A 19 -5.57 -0.58 10.43
N PHE A 20 -5.01 -0.21 9.29
CA PHE A 20 -4.14 0.96 9.21
C PHE A 20 -4.88 2.27 9.49
N MET A 21 -6.10 2.41 8.96
CA MET A 21 -6.92 3.61 9.14
C MET A 21 -7.53 3.73 10.55
N GLN A 22 -7.63 2.64 11.30
CA GLN A 22 -8.08 2.68 12.70
C GLN A 22 -7.10 3.47 13.58
N ASP A 23 -5.79 3.31 13.37
CA ASP A 23 -4.75 3.93 14.21
C ASP A 23 -4.10 5.18 13.56
N ASN A 24 -4.39 5.46 12.28
CA ASN A 24 -3.74 6.55 11.53
C ASN A 24 -4.75 7.41 10.78
N TYR A 25 -4.67 8.73 10.96
CA TYR A 25 -5.39 9.68 10.12
C TYR A 25 -4.72 9.78 8.75
N VAL A 26 -5.39 9.31 7.70
CA VAL A 26 -4.90 9.33 6.33
C VAL A 26 -5.66 10.39 5.52
N PRO A 27 -4.98 11.43 4.98
CA PRO A 27 -5.64 12.38 4.10
C PRO A 27 -6.03 11.72 2.79
N LYS A 28 -7.12 12.19 2.16
CA LYS A 28 -7.65 11.63 0.90
C LYS A 28 -6.60 11.48 -0.20
N LYS A 29 -5.65 12.42 -0.29
CA LYS A 29 -4.54 12.40 -1.25
C LYS A 29 -3.58 11.21 -1.08
N MET A 30 -3.54 10.61 0.11
CA MET A 30 -2.67 9.47 0.44
C MET A 30 -3.40 8.13 0.41
N LEU A 31 -4.74 8.11 0.27
CA LEU A 31 -5.51 6.86 0.25
C LEU A 31 -5.13 5.93 -0.90
N GLN A 32 -4.80 6.48 -2.07
CA GLN A 32 -4.33 5.68 -3.20
C GLN A 32 -2.98 5.03 -2.90
N LEU A 33 -2.04 5.78 -2.32
CA LEU A 33 -0.74 5.24 -1.91
C LEU A 33 -0.90 4.14 -0.86
N VAL A 34 -1.74 4.38 0.16
CA VAL A 34 -2.10 3.39 1.20
C VAL A 34 -2.68 2.13 0.56
N GLY A 35 -3.62 2.27 -0.37
CA GLY A 35 -4.24 1.13 -1.06
C GLY A 35 -3.26 0.33 -1.90
N VAL A 36 -2.41 1.00 -2.68
CA VAL A 36 -1.39 0.34 -3.51
C VAL A 36 -0.32 -0.33 -2.65
N THR A 37 0.05 0.29 -1.54
CA THR A 37 1.00 -0.27 -0.56
C THR A 37 0.43 -1.49 0.14
N ALA A 38 -0.82 -1.42 0.60
CA ALA A 38 -1.51 -2.56 1.21
C ALA A 38 -1.66 -3.72 0.23
N MET A 39 -1.98 -3.43 -1.04
CA MET A 39 -2.10 -4.43 -2.09
C MET A 39 -0.75 -5.07 -2.44
N PHE A 40 0.32 -4.26 -2.48
CA PHE A 40 1.68 -4.76 -2.67
C PHE A 40 2.06 -5.73 -1.55
N ILE A 41 1.81 -5.36 -0.29
CA ILE A 41 2.06 -6.21 0.87
C ILE A 41 1.23 -7.50 0.77
N ALA A 42 -0.09 -7.40 0.58
CA ALA A 42 -0.98 -8.56 0.47
C ALA A 42 -0.55 -9.52 -0.64
N SER A 43 -0.14 -8.98 -1.80
CA SER A 43 0.31 -9.82 -2.91
C SER A 43 1.53 -10.65 -2.55
N LYS A 44 2.47 -10.11 -1.76
CA LYS A 44 3.66 -10.85 -1.30
C LYS A 44 3.34 -11.99 -0.32
N TYR A 45 2.18 -11.95 0.34
CA TYR A 45 1.74 -13.00 1.27
C TYR A 45 0.90 -14.08 0.60
N GLU A 46 -0.02 -13.69 -0.29
CA GLU A 46 -1.04 -14.59 -0.84
C GLU A 46 -0.68 -15.15 -2.23
N GLU A 47 0.04 -14.39 -3.07
CA GLU A 47 0.35 -14.85 -4.42
C GLU A 47 1.55 -15.79 -4.44
N MET A 48 1.43 -16.92 -5.15
CA MET A 48 2.58 -17.80 -5.42
C MET A 48 3.67 -17.08 -6.24
N TYR A 49 3.25 -16.19 -7.14
CA TYR A 49 4.12 -15.36 -7.96
C TYR A 49 3.64 -13.90 -7.90
N PRO A 50 4.03 -13.15 -6.87
CA PRO A 50 3.55 -11.78 -6.69
C PRO A 50 4.08 -10.87 -7.80
N PRO A 51 3.29 -9.88 -8.27
CA PRO A 51 3.76 -8.89 -9.22
C PRO A 51 4.97 -8.11 -8.70
N GLU A 52 5.70 -7.49 -9.62
CA GLU A 52 6.85 -6.69 -9.26
C GLU A 52 6.41 -5.33 -8.71
N ILE A 53 7.27 -4.72 -7.88
CA ILE A 53 7.00 -3.39 -7.33
C ILE A 53 6.80 -2.34 -8.43
N GLY A 54 7.43 -2.53 -9.60
CA GLY A 54 7.25 -1.68 -10.77
C GLY A 54 5.82 -1.69 -11.31
N ASP A 55 5.12 -2.83 -11.26
CA ASP A 55 3.73 -2.94 -11.72
C ASP A 55 2.80 -2.15 -10.82
N PHE A 56 3.02 -2.23 -9.51
CA PHE A 56 2.25 -1.47 -8.51
C PHE A 56 2.55 0.03 -8.56
N ALA A 57 3.82 0.41 -8.74
CA ALA A 57 4.26 1.79 -8.92
C ALA A 57 3.58 2.44 -10.15
N PHE A 58 3.52 1.70 -11.26
CA PHE A 58 2.86 2.16 -12.49
C PHE A 58 1.36 2.37 -12.30
N ILE A 59 0.67 1.46 -11.61
CA ILE A 59 -0.78 1.57 -11.38
C ILE A 59 -1.12 2.63 -10.32
N GLY A 60 -0.25 2.80 -9.33
CA GLY A 60 -0.42 3.79 -8.29
C GLY A 60 -0.05 5.22 -8.68
N ASP A 61 0.57 5.40 -9.85
CA ASP A 61 1.21 6.67 -10.26
C ASP A 61 2.16 7.21 -9.18
N VAL A 62 2.94 6.29 -8.58
CA VAL A 62 3.87 6.57 -7.47
C VAL A 62 5.23 5.96 -7.77
N GLY A 63 6.31 6.59 -7.29
CA GLY A 63 7.65 6.02 -7.44
C GLY A 63 7.84 4.73 -6.64
N ALA A 64 8.52 3.73 -7.21
CA ALA A 64 8.81 2.46 -6.53
C ALA A 64 9.56 2.65 -5.19
N ALA A 65 10.42 3.67 -5.10
CA ALA A 65 11.09 4.05 -3.85
C ALA A 65 10.10 4.56 -2.78
N VAL A 66 9.10 5.34 -3.18
CA VAL A 66 8.04 5.84 -2.29
C VAL A 66 7.19 4.68 -1.79
N LEU A 67 6.85 3.74 -2.68
CA LEU A 67 6.10 2.53 -2.35
C LEU A 67 6.85 1.65 -1.32
N ASN A 68 8.16 1.43 -1.52
CA ASN A 68 8.98 0.69 -0.56
C ASN A 68 9.03 1.38 0.82
N ASN A 69 9.21 2.69 0.85
CA ASN A 69 9.22 3.45 2.11
C ASN A 69 7.87 3.40 2.82
N ALA A 70 6.76 3.51 2.07
CA ALA A 70 5.41 3.37 2.61
C ALA A 70 5.17 1.96 3.17
N ALA A 71 5.59 0.91 2.46
CA ALA A 71 5.50 -0.47 2.96
C ALA A 71 6.26 -0.66 4.27
N LEU A 72 7.45 -0.08 4.40
CA LEU A 72 8.21 -0.07 5.64
C LEU A 72 7.47 0.65 6.78
N GLN A 73 6.77 1.76 6.51
CA GLN A 73 5.98 2.46 7.51
C GLN A 73 4.78 1.64 7.99
N PHE A 74 4.11 0.93 7.07
CA PHE A 74 3.03 -0.02 7.42
C PHE A 74 3.52 -1.11 8.36
N VAL A 75 4.67 -1.74 8.04
CA VAL A 75 5.24 -2.81 8.87
C VAL A 75 5.75 -2.29 10.22
N ARG A 76 6.29 -1.07 10.25
CA ARG A 76 6.82 -0.46 11.48
C ARG A 76 5.75 0.15 12.38
N GLY A 77 4.49 0.22 11.95
CA GLY A 77 3.43 0.93 12.67
C GLY A 77 3.75 2.41 12.89
N ALA A 78 4.69 2.96 12.11
CA ALA A 78 5.13 4.34 12.23
C ALA A 78 4.13 5.21 11.48
N ARG A 79 3.64 6.28 12.13
CA ARG A 79 2.76 7.29 11.52
C ARG A 79 3.29 7.63 10.14
N VAL A 80 2.42 7.61 9.12
CA VAL A 80 2.78 8.12 7.79
C VAL A 80 3.29 9.52 7.99
N ALA A 81 4.60 9.69 7.83
CA ALA A 81 5.21 10.99 8.01
C ALA A 81 4.55 11.92 7.00
N SER A 82 3.78 12.87 7.51
CA SER A 82 3.20 13.96 6.78
C SER A 82 4.33 14.74 6.12
N ALA A 83 4.71 14.39 4.89
CA ALA A 83 5.52 15.22 4.01
C ALA A 83 4.72 16.44 3.51
N GLY A 84 3.97 17.09 4.41
CA GLY A 84 3.01 18.14 4.09
C GLY A 84 2.45 18.89 5.30
N GLN A 85 3.20 18.97 6.40
CA GLN A 85 2.99 19.94 7.47
C GLN A 85 4.34 20.54 7.87
N ALA A 86 4.97 21.21 6.92
CA ALA A 86 6.00 22.20 7.18
C ALA A 86 5.64 23.45 6.36
N ALA A 87 5.17 24.47 7.08
CA ALA A 87 4.83 25.83 6.65
C ALA A 87 3.64 26.00 5.69
#